data_AF-A0A1R1PD88-F1
#
_entry.id   AF-A0A1R1PD88-F1
#
_cell.length_a   1.000
_cell.length_b   1.000
_cell.length_c   1.000
_cell.angle_alpha   90.00
_cell.angle_beta   90.00
_cell.angle_gamma   90.00
#
_symmetry.space_group_name_H-M   'P 1'
#
loop_
_entity.id
_entity.type
_entity.pdbx_description
1 polymer ?
#
loop_
_entity_poly.entity_id
_entity_poly.type
_entity_poly.pdbx_seq_one_letter_code
_entity_poly.pdbx_strand_id
1 'polypeptide(L)'
;MGSKGVVIATSAFGPNTNTNQNVGSNGSQPETPDIIFKSIPALTPPSEIVNTNGAGDSFMGGLMAQLSRSDYNFKNTENKLPLEKLCEFVQKAQRASIKSLQSECAVNSDITPELFD
;
A
#
# COMPACT_ATOMS: atom_id res chain seq x y z
N MET A 1 25.65 -9.32 1.74
CA MET A 1 24.30 -9.93 1.59
C MET A 1 23.30 -8.89 2.05
N GLY A 2 23.12 -7.85 1.22
CA GLY A 2 22.35 -6.66 1.57
C GLY A 2 20.85 -6.94 1.69
N SER A 3 20.24 -6.43 2.75
CA SER A 3 18.79 -6.40 2.92
C SER A 3 18.18 -5.43 1.89
N LYS A 4 17.26 -5.89 1.04
CA LYS A 4 16.53 -5.02 0.11
C LYS A 4 15.44 -4.26 0.88
N GLY A 5 15.41 -2.94 0.76
CA GLY A 5 14.36 -2.10 1.34
C GLY A 5 13.27 -1.85 0.30
N VAL A 6 12.01 -2.10 0.63
CA VAL A 6 10.90 -1.79 -0.27
C VAL A 6 10.25 -0.50 0.19
N VAL A 7 10.21 0.50 -0.69
CA VAL A 7 9.48 1.76 -0.46
C VAL A 7 8.28 1.77 -1.40
N ILE A 8 7.09 1.68 -0.83
CA ILE A 8 5.85 1.81 -1.58
C ILE A 8 5.40 3.26 -1.49
N ALA A 9 5.43 3.95 -2.63
CA ALA A 9 4.80 5.25 -2.77
C ALA A 9 3.36 5.02 -3.28
N THR A 10 2.39 5.19 -2.40
CA THR A 10 0.98 5.22 -2.80
C THR A 10 0.59 6.68 -3.01
N SER A 11 0.14 7.06 -4.20
CA SER A 11 -0.59 8.32 -4.33
C SER A 11 -1.99 8.09 -3.79
N ALA A 12 -2.40 8.90 -2.80
CA ALA A 12 -3.78 8.85 -2.31
C ALA A 12 -4.75 9.26 -3.44
N PHE A 13 -4.38 10.27 -4.25
CA PHE A 13 -5.09 10.73 -5.45
C PHE A 13 -4.13 11.43 -6.42
N GLY A 14 -4.31 11.26 -7.74
CA GLY A 14 -3.55 11.96 -8.78
C GLY A 14 -3.52 11.24 -10.14
N PRO A 15 -3.30 11.94 -11.27
CA PRO A 15 -3.29 11.33 -12.60
C PRO A 15 -2.13 10.32 -12.76
N ASN A 16 -2.42 9.26 -13.49
CA ASN A 16 -1.53 8.13 -13.77
C ASN A 16 -0.18 8.58 -14.37
N THR A 17 0.88 8.47 -13.58
CA THR A 17 2.26 8.57 -14.08
C THR A 17 3.02 7.29 -13.73
N ASN A 18 3.05 6.37 -14.70
CA ASN A 18 3.93 5.20 -14.66
C ASN A 18 5.39 5.66 -14.78
N THR A 19 6.12 5.74 -13.67
CA THR A 19 7.58 5.89 -13.69
C THR A 19 8.23 4.83 -12.80
N ASN A 20 8.61 3.70 -13.43
CA ASN A 20 9.66 2.85 -12.88
C ASN A 20 10.99 3.57 -13.10
N GLN A 21 11.55 4.19 -12.07
CA GLN A 21 12.91 4.74 -12.14
C GLN A 21 13.90 3.71 -11.58
N ASN A 22 14.54 2.97 -12.49
CA ASN A 22 15.78 2.25 -12.18
C ASN A 22 16.90 3.29 -12.14
N VAL A 23 17.38 3.64 -10.94
CA VAL A 23 18.53 4.54 -10.78
C VAL A 23 19.75 3.67 -10.55
N GLY A 24 20.58 3.50 -11.59
CA GLY A 24 21.90 2.89 -11.45
C GLY A 24 22.96 3.85 -11.95
N SER A 25 24.07 4.00 -11.20
CA SER A 25 25.38 4.46 -11.69
C SER A 25 26.49 4.23 -10.65
N ASN A 26 27.47 3.44 -11.07
CA ASN A 26 28.84 3.24 -10.58
C ASN A 26 29.40 4.16 -9.47
N GLY A 27 29.90 3.54 -8.41
CA GLY A 27 30.84 4.15 -7.46
C GLY A 27 30.86 3.40 -6.13
N SER A 28 32.03 2.95 -5.69
CA SER A 28 32.24 2.21 -4.44
C SER A 28 31.59 2.92 -3.23
N GLN A 29 30.41 2.45 -2.82
CA GLN A 29 29.71 2.90 -1.62
C GLN A 29 29.29 1.67 -0.78
N PRO A 30 29.20 1.81 0.56
CA PRO A 30 28.74 0.73 1.43
C PRO A 30 27.39 0.22 0.93
N GLU A 31 27.22 -1.11 0.80
CA GLU A 31 26.07 -1.79 0.18
C GLU A 31 24.74 -1.05 0.50
N THR A 32 24.36 -0.10 -0.36
CA THR A 32 23.08 0.59 -0.22
C THR A 32 22.04 -0.47 -0.51
N PRO A 33 21.04 -0.65 0.36
CA PRO A 33 19.98 -1.62 0.09
C PRO A 33 19.39 -1.31 -1.29
N ASP A 34 19.22 -2.32 -2.14
CA ASP A 34 18.46 -2.14 -3.40
C ASP A 34 17.08 -1.60 -3.01
N ILE A 35 16.82 -0.32 -3.29
CA ILE A 35 15.51 0.29 -3.04
C ILE A 35 14.68 0.12 -4.31
N ILE A 36 13.59 -0.63 -4.19
CA ILE A 36 12.61 -0.75 -5.27
C ILE A 36 11.49 0.25 -5.00
N PHE A 37 11.29 1.18 -5.93
CA PHE A 37 10.13 2.08 -5.95
C PHE A 37 9.04 1.47 -6.81
N LYS A 38 7.88 1.23 -6.22
CA LYS A 38 6.69 0.75 -6.94
C LYS A 38 5.54 1.73 -6.74
N SER A 39 5.10 2.33 -7.84
CA SER A 39 3.86 3.09 -7.89
C SER A 39 2.67 2.14 -8.03
N ILE A 40 1.65 2.34 -7.20
CA ILE A 40 0.39 1.61 -7.26
C ILE A 40 -0.69 2.61 -7.64
N PRO A 41 -1.38 2.43 -8.77
CA PRO A 41 -2.44 3.34 -9.19
C PRO A 41 -3.50 3.50 -8.11
N ALA A 42 -3.97 4.74 -7.91
CA ALA A 42 -5.15 4.97 -7.08
C ALA A 42 -6.38 4.34 -7.74
N LEU A 43 -7.23 3.72 -6.93
CA LEU A 43 -8.56 3.31 -7.38
C LEU A 43 -9.39 4.55 -7.75
N THR A 44 -10.30 4.40 -8.71
CA THR A 44 -11.21 5.48 -9.10
C THR A 44 -12.03 5.92 -7.89
N PRO A 45 -12.04 7.23 -7.55
CA PRO A 45 -12.85 7.71 -6.44
C PRO A 45 -14.35 7.47 -6.70
N PRO A 46 -15.16 7.41 -5.65
CA PRO A 46 -16.61 7.37 -5.80
C PRO A 46 -17.12 8.63 -6.50
N SER A 47 -18.31 8.55 -7.11
CA SER A 47 -18.93 9.69 -7.81
C SER A 47 -19.16 10.91 -6.92
N GLU A 48 -19.30 10.67 -5.61
CA GLU A 48 -19.45 11.69 -4.59
C GLU A 48 -18.49 11.38 -3.44
N ILE A 49 -17.74 12.39 -3.00
CA ILE A 49 -16.89 12.36 -1.82
C ILE A 49 -17.58 13.20 -0.75
N VAL A 50 -17.96 12.54 0.34
CA VAL A 50 -18.66 13.15 1.48
C VAL A 50 -17.67 13.75 2.47
N ASN A 51 -16.58 13.03 2.77
CA ASN A 51 -15.56 13.41 3.75
C ASN A 51 -14.22 12.77 3.38
N THR A 52 -13.10 13.30 3.86
CA THR A 52 -11.76 12.69 3.74
C THR A 52 -11.15 12.30 5.09
N ASN A 53 -11.78 12.71 6.19
CA ASN A 53 -11.35 12.36 7.54
C ASN A 53 -11.24 10.83 7.69
N GLY A 54 -10.14 10.36 8.26
CA GLY A 54 -9.91 8.94 8.50
C GLY A 54 -9.70 8.06 7.26
N ALA A 55 -9.76 8.60 6.03
CA ALA A 55 -9.49 7.81 4.82
C ALA A 55 -8.07 7.20 4.79
N GLY A 56 -7.08 7.92 5.35
CA GLY A 56 -5.72 7.41 5.56
C GLY A 56 -5.63 6.35 6.66
N ASP A 57 -6.36 6.54 7.77
CA ASP A 57 -6.40 5.57 8.86
C ASP A 57 -7.09 4.27 8.42
N SER A 58 -8.17 4.37 7.65
CA SER A 58 -8.87 3.23 7.05
C SER A 58 -8.00 2.50 6.02
N PHE A 59 -7.20 3.23 5.24
CA PHE A 59 -6.19 2.62 4.37
C PHE A 59 -5.17 1.83 5.21
N MET A 60 -4.56 2.46 6.22
CA MET A 60 -3.56 1.81 7.06
C MET A 60 -4.13 0.63 7.84
N GLY A 61 -5.34 0.76 8.38
CA GLY A 61 -6.06 -0.31 9.07
C GLY A 61 -6.32 -1.50 8.14
N GLY A 62 -6.77 -1.24 6.91
CA GLY A 62 -6.96 -2.28 5.90
C GLY A 62 -5.65 -2.98 5.52
N LEU A 63 -4.56 -2.22 5.33
CA LEU A 63 -3.26 -2.78 5.03
C LEU A 63 -2.74 -3.66 6.18
N MET A 64 -2.84 -3.19 7.43
CA MET A 64 -2.42 -3.96 8.61
C MET A 64 -3.29 -5.21 8.82
N ALA A 65 -4.60 -5.14 8.53
CA ALA A 65 -5.48 -6.30 8.56
C ALA A 65 -5.06 -7.38 7.54
N GLN A 66 -4.65 -6.97 6.33
CA GLN A 66 -4.11 -7.90 5.34
C GLN A 66 -2.78 -8.52 5.79
N LEU A 67 -1.85 -7.70 6.28
CA LEU A 67 -0.54 -8.18 6.74
C LEU A 67 -0.66 -9.14 7.92
N SER A 68 -1.54 -8.84 8.89
CA SER A 68 -1.76 -9.67 10.09
C SER A 68 -2.47 -11.01 9.81
N ARG A 69 -3.28 -11.09 8.74
CA ARG A 69 -3.92 -12.33 8.28
C ARG A 69 -3.02 -13.15 7.35
N SER A 70 -1.87 -12.64 6.95
CA SER A 70 -0.99 -13.30 6.00
C SER A 70 -0.05 -14.30 6.68
N ASP A 71 0.30 -15.37 5.97
CA ASP A 71 1.26 -16.38 6.46
C ASP A 71 2.72 -15.87 6.45
N TYR A 72 2.95 -14.64 5.96
CA TYR A 72 4.29 -14.07 5.83
C TYR A 72 4.82 -13.60 7.18
N ASN A 73 6.08 -13.96 7.45
CA ASN A 73 6.71 -13.64 8.72
C ASN A 73 7.67 -12.46 8.53
N PHE A 74 7.31 -11.30 9.07
CA PHE A 74 8.14 -10.09 9.00
C PHE A 74 9.39 -10.15 9.88
N LYS A 75 9.52 -11.17 10.75
CA LYS A 75 10.67 -11.39 11.64
C LYS A 75 11.61 -12.50 11.16
N ASN A 76 11.16 -13.41 10.28
CA ASN A 76 11.98 -14.50 9.74
C ASN A 76 12.22 -14.32 8.24
N THR A 77 13.48 -14.46 7.81
CA THR A 77 13.91 -14.32 6.41
C THR A 77 13.44 -15.42 5.48
N GLU A 78 12.91 -16.53 5.99
CA GLU A 78 12.52 -17.71 5.19
C GLU A 78 11.16 -17.56 4.51
N ASN A 79 10.25 -16.72 5.02
CA ASN A 79 8.93 -16.47 4.42
C ASN A 79 8.65 -14.98 4.24
N LYS A 80 9.50 -14.34 3.42
CA LYS A 80 9.37 -12.91 3.09
C LYS A 80 8.14 -12.68 2.22
N LEU A 81 7.40 -11.61 2.51
CA LEU A 81 6.31 -11.14 1.68
C LEU A 81 6.84 -10.72 0.29
N PRO A 82 6.41 -11.37 -0.81
CA PRO A 82 6.75 -10.95 -2.17
C PRO A 82 6.22 -9.54 -2.45
N LEU A 83 6.96 -8.78 -3.27
CA LEU A 83 6.58 -7.41 -3.63
C LEU A 83 5.18 -7.37 -4.29
N GLU A 84 4.89 -8.35 -5.14
CA GLU A 84 3.62 -8.48 -5.84
C GLU A 84 2.46 -8.66 -4.87
N LYS A 85 2.67 -9.45 -3.81
CA LYS A 85 1.65 -9.69 -2.79
C LYS A 85 1.45 -8.48 -1.89
N LEU A 86 2.52 -7.76 -1.58
CA LEU A 86 2.43 -6.48 -0.89
C LEU A 86 1.67 -5.44 -1.74
N CYS A 87 1.88 -5.41 -3.06
CA CYS A 87 1.11 -4.56 -3.96
C CYS A 87 -0.38 -4.90 -3.95
N GLU A 88 -0.73 -6.19 -3.94
CA GLU A 88 -2.11 -6.65 -3.81
C GLU A 88 -2.75 -6.19 -2.49
N PHE A 89 -2.03 -6.30 -1.37
CA PHE A 89 -2.51 -5.83 -0.08
C PHE A 89 -2.77 -4.32 -0.07
N VAL A 90 -1.90 -3.54 -0.70
CA VAL A 90 -2.08 -2.09 -0.84
C VAL A 90 -3.32 -1.77 -1.71
N GLN A 91 -3.52 -2.47 -2.83
CA GLN A 91 -4.72 -2.29 -3.65
C GLN A 91 -6.01 -2.64 -2.90
N LYS A 92 -5.99 -3.71 -2.09
CA LYS A 92 -7.11 -4.08 -1.23
C LYS A 92 -7.38 -3.02 -0.14
N ALA A 93 -6.32 -2.48 0.46
CA ALA A 93 -6.42 -1.41 1.46
C ALA A 93 -7.01 -0.10 0.90
N GLN A 94 -6.78 0.22 -0.38
CA GLN A 94 -7.40 1.37 -1.03
C GLN A 94 -8.95 1.30 -1.02
N ARG A 95 -9.55 0.10 -1.02
CA ARG A 95 -11.01 -0.07 -0.92
C ARG A 95 -11.58 0.49 0.39
N ALA A 96 -10.88 0.28 1.51
CA ALA A 96 -11.28 0.83 2.82
C ALA A 96 -11.17 2.36 2.86
N SER A 97 -10.16 2.91 2.20
CA SER A 97 -10.01 4.35 2.01
C SER A 97 -11.20 4.93 1.23
N ILE A 98 -11.54 4.32 0.08
CA ILE A 98 -12.68 4.73 -0.76
C ILE A 98 -14.00 4.65 0.00
N LYS A 99 -14.23 3.58 0.77
CA LYS A 99 -15.44 3.46 1.59
C LYS A 99 -15.55 4.58 2.62
N SER A 100 -14.44 4.98 3.22
CA SER A 100 -14.41 6.10 4.17
C SER A 100 -14.74 7.43 3.49
N LEU A 101 -14.40 7.60 2.20
CA LEU A 101 -14.74 8.81 1.46
C LEU A 101 -16.24 9.06 1.31
N GLN A 102 -17.04 7.99 1.39
CA GLN A 102 -18.50 8.04 1.26
C GLN A 102 -19.21 8.14 2.62
N SER A 103 -18.47 8.33 3.71
CA SER A 103 -18.99 8.35 5.08
C SER A 103 -18.87 9.74 5.69
N GLU A 104 -19.85 10.14 6.49
CA GLU A 104 -19.76 11.36 7.30
C GLU A 104 -18.76 11.20 8.46
N CYS A 105 -18.56 9.95 8.92
CA CYS A 105 -17.63 9.58 9.98
C CYS A 105 -16.24 9.21 9.44
N ALA A 106 -15.21 9.32 10.29
CA ALA A 106 -13.82 9.00 9.95
C ALA A 106 -13.61 7.55 9.47
N VAL A 107 -14.43 6.62 9.96
CA VAL A 107 -14.45 5.23 9.55
C VAL A 107 -15.86 4.89 9.11
N ASN A 108 -16.01 4.30 7.93
CA ASN A 108 -17.29 3.81 7.44
C ASN A 108 -17.64 2.48 8.12
N SER A 109 -18.88 2.33 8.60
CA SER A 109 -19.38 1.10 9.23
C SER A 109 -19.39 -0.12 8.31
N ASP A 110 -19.37 0.10 7.00
CA ASP A 110 -19.36 -0.94 5.98
C ASP A 110 -17.94 -1.51 5.71
N ILE A 111 -16.92 -1.04 6.45
CA ILE A 111 -15.57 -1.61 6.37
C ILE A 111 -15.57 -2.91 7.18
N THR A 112 -15.81 -4.02 6.49
CA THR A 112 -15.83 -5.37 7.07
C THR A 112 -14.69 -6.24 6.50
N PRO A 113 -14.35 -7.39 7.11
CA PRO A 113 -13.28 -8.26 6.62
C PRO A 113 -13.45 -8.74 5.18
N GLU A 114 -14.69 -8.90 4.71
CA GLU A 114 -15.04 -9.33 3.35
C GLU A 114 -14.66 -8.28 2.29
N LEU A 115 -14.48 -7.01 2.67
CA LEU A 115 -14.05 -5.94 1.77
C LEU A 115 -12.69 -6.26 1.11
N PHE A 116 -11.87 -7.05 1.82
CA PHE A 116 -10.51 -7.37 1.42
C PHE A 116 -10.36 -8.76 0.83
N ASP A 117 -11.43 -9.52 0.64
CA ASP A 117 -11.36 -10.79 -0.07
C ASP A 117 -11.16 -10.55 -1.58
#